data_AF-A0A0P6YC19-F1
#
_entry.id   AF-A0A0P6YC19-F1
#
_cell.length_a   1.000
_cell.length_b   1.000
_cell.length_c   1.000
_cell.angle_alpha   90.00
_cell.angle_beta   90.00
_cell.angle_gamma   90.00
#
_symmetry.space_group_name_H-M   'P 1'
#
loop_
_entity.id
_entity.type
_entity.pdbx_description
1 polymer ?
#
loop_
_entity_poly.entity_id
_entity_poly.type
_entity_poly.pdbx_seq_one_letter_code
_entity_poly.pdbx_strand_id
1 'polypeptide(L)'
;MLRFGRALIKFGRGLLGWLGIFNLLSAIANAPNLGWLAQRRNDGLLGALLAVWGWRGGRWRWLSVWLAVPIQLGLASVRSLWHNPLHNFAAGSSSCEPIKIMLDSGQHVPGLWYAKSHTNTAILYLHGAGNDKTRYATRAIDQLQQAGFSVLAIDLAGQGENPRTLDVPDSNTDVAAGVAWLRQHAQKVVVVAVSLGGCIGSRAIADGVAVDGLVIIGSPVVLDLESNHYIRSEIRAFLRPSFWQYPDRMTLFQLWQQWQAPPMRIAIGFNQLFPTLNLNDSLSRIRAPILLVYGQRDRIAPYQAVLSNLATIPDVTLQLMPGHSHLTLPMESFPLSAITTWIHERIESSEGATNV
;
A
#
# COMPACT_ATOMS: atom_id res chain seq x y z
N MET A 1 27.84 10.38 -44.20
CA MET A 1 28.22 10.20 -42.78
C MET A 1 28.19 11.48 -41.94
N LEU A 2 28.83 12.60 -42.34
CA LEU A 2 28.89 13.85 -41.55
C LEU A 2 27.54 14.46 -41.14
N ARG A 3 26.52 14.42 -42.01
CA ARG A 3 25.16 14.92 -41.71
C ARG A 3 24.44 14.09 -40.65
N PHE A 4 24.61 12.76 -40.71
CA PHE A 4 24.04 11.82 -39.74
C PHE A 4 24.68 12.00 -38.36
N GLY A 5 26.01 12.13 -38.29
CA GLY A 5 26.71 12.42 -37.03
C GLY A 5 26.27 13.73 -36.38
N ARG A 6 26.09 14.81 -37.17
CA ARG A 6 25.56 16.09 -36.64
C ARG A 6 24.12 15.98 -36.13
N ALA A 7 23.28 15.17 -36.78
CA ALA A 7 21.92 14.91 -36.32
C ALA A 7 21.91 14.13 -34.99
N LEU A 8 22.74 13.10 -34.88
CA LEU A 8 22.88 12.30 -33.66
C LEU A 8 23.38 13.13 -32.47
N ILE A 9 24.37 14.01 -32.67
CA ILE A 9 24.84 14.94 -31.63
C ILE A 9 23.72 15.88 -31.18
N LYS A 10 22.95 16.44 -32.13
CA LYS A 10 21.82 17.32 -31.81
C LYS A 10 20.70 16.58 -31.09
N PHE A 11 20.46 15.32 -31.45
CA PHE A 11 19.53 14.43 -30.76
C PHE A 11 19.96 14.16 -29.32
N GLY A 12 21.23 13.75 -29.11
CA GLY A 12 21.79 13.51 -27.77
C GLY A 12 21.76 14.77 -26.89
N ARG A 13 22.01 15.95 -27.45
CA ARG A 13 21.82 17.24 -26.74
C ARG A 13 20.37 17.46 -26.33
N GLY A 14 19.43 17.23 -27.25
CA GLY A 14 18.00 17.32 -26.96
C GLY A 14 17.58 16.37 -25.84
N LEU A 15 18.07 15.13 -25.88
CA LEU A 15 17.81 14.11 -24.86
C LEU A 15 18.31 14.56 -23.48
N LEU A 16 19.57 15.00 -23.38
CA LEU A 16 20.14 15.50 -22.13
C LEU A 16 19.41 16.76 -21.63
N GLY A 17 18.95 17.61 -22.53
CA GLY A 17 18.09 18.76 -22.19
C GLY A 17 16.80 18.34 -21.52
N TRP A 18 16.10 17.34 -22.07
CA TRP A 18 14.87 16.81 -21.46
C TRP A 18 15.12 16.09 -20.14
N LEU A 19 16.18 15.30 -20.01
CA LEU A 19 16.57 14.68 -18.73
C LEU A 19 16.88 15.74 -17.66
N GLY A 20 17.49 16.86 -18.06
CA GLY A 20 17.70 18.02 -17.20
C GLY A 20 16.39 18.66 -16.74
N ILE A 21 15.46 18.90 -17.67
CA ILE A 21 14.13 19.45 -17.39
C ILE A 21 13.34 18.53 -16.46
N PHE A 22 13.26 17.24 -16.76
CA PHE A 22 12.52 16.28 -15.94
C PHE A 22 13.12 16.15 -14.54
N ASN A 23 14.45 16.17 -14.40
CA ASN A 23 15.07 16.21 -13.09
C ASN A 23 14.75 17.52 -12.33
N LEU A 24 14.81 18.68 -13.00
CA LEU A 24 14.42 19.95 -12.39
C LEU A 24 12.95 19.93 -11.94
N LEU A 25 12.04 19.47 -12.78
CA LEU A 25 10.63 19.34 -12.45
C LEU A 25 10.41 18.39 -11.27
N SER A 26 11.10 17.24 -11.24
CA SER A 26 11.04 16.31 -10.11
C SER A 26 11.54 16.94 -8.80
N ALA A 27 12.52 17.83 -8.85
CA ALA A 27 13.03 18.53 -7.68
C ALA A 27 12.05 19.62 -7.21
N ILE A 28 11.50 20.42 -8.13
CA ILE A 28 10.48 21.46 -7.82
C ILE A 28 9.22 20.81 -7.25
N ALA A 29 8.81 19.66 -7.79
CA ALA A 29 7.63 18.94 -7.34
C ALA A 29 7.84 18.12 -6.05
N ASN A 30 9.05 18.11 -5.49
CA ASN A 30 9.43 17.27 -4.34
C ASN A 30 9.13 15.76 -4.58
N ALA A 31 9.44 15.27 -5.78
CA ALA A 31 9.21 13.89 -6.21
C ALA A 31 10.55 13.18 -6.55
N PRO A 32 11.40 12.89 -5.54
CA PRO A 32 12.75 12.33 -5.72
C PRO A 32 12.79 10.96 -6.40
N ASN A 33 11.73 10.20 -6.26
CA ASN A 33 11.46 8.93 -6.92
C ASN A 33 11.32 9.01 -8.46
N LEU A 34 11.03 10.19 -9.00
CA LEU A 34 10.98 10.45 -10.46
C LEU A 34 12.29 11.06 -10.98
N GLY A 35 13.20 11.44 -10.09
CA GLY A 35 14.51 12.01 -10.38
C GLY A 35 15.62 10.96 -10.46
N TRP A 36 16.54 11.14 -11.40
CA TRP A 36 17.72 10.27 -11.54
C TRP A 36 18.96 10.78 -10.80
N LEU A 37 19.01 12.07 -10.45
CA LEU A 37 20.03 12.60 -9.54
C LEU A 37 19.66 12.32 -8.08
N ALA A 38 20.63 12.33 -7.18
CA ALA A 38 20.48 11.94 -5.76
C ALA A 38 19.61 12.91 -4.91
N GLN A 39 18.95 13.86 -5.55
CA GLN A 39 18.19 14.99 -5.01
C GLN A 39 18.72 15.54 -3.68
N ARG A 40 19.96 16.05 -3.71
CA ARG A 40 20.36 17.15 -2.81
C ARG A 40 19.73 18.46 -3.30
N ARG A 41 19.61 19.47 -2.43
CA ARG A 41 19.03 20.80 -2.76
C ARG A 41 19.66 21.44 -4.02
N ASN A 42 20.88 21.07 -4.37
CA ASN A 42 21.64 21.58 -5.51
C ASN A 42 21.41 20.80 -6.83
N ASP A 43 20.73 19.65 -6.81
CA ASP A 43 20.58 18.81 -8.01
C ASP A 43 19.57 19.39 -9.03
N GLY A 44 18.65 20.24 -8.56
CA GLY A 44 17.80 21.05 -9.44
C GLY A 44 18.62 22.02 -10.30
N LEU A 45 19.72 22.57 -9.78
CA LEU A 45 20.61 23.48 -10.52
C LEU A 45 21.31 22.73 -11.66
N LEU A 46 21.80 21.51 -11.41
CA LEU A 46 22.40 20.70 -12.47
C LEU A 46 21.36 20.34 -13.56
N GLY A 47 20.14 20.01 -13.15
CA GLY A 47 19.02 19.81 -14.09
C GLY A 47 18.75 21.05 -14.96
N ALA A 48 18.72 22.24 -14.36
CA ALA A 48 18.55 23.50 -15.07
C ALA A 48 19.70 23.79 -16.06
N LEU A 49 20.95 23.54 -15.67
CA LEU A 49 22.11 23.72 -16.54
C LEU A 49 22.06 22.77 -17.75
N LEU A 50 21.70 21.50 -17.53
CA LEU A 50 21.52 20.52 -18.60
C LEU A 50 20.38 20.92 -19.54
N ALA A 51 19.27 21.44 -19.00
CA ALA A 51 18.14 21.94 -19.78
C ALA A 51 18.57 23.07 -20.73
N VAL A 52 19.26 24.09 -20.22
CA VAL A 52 19.76 25.23 -21.01
C VAL A 52 20.73 24.77 -22.09
N TRP A 53 21.67 23.88 -21.74
CA TRP A 53 22.64 23.35 -22.69
C TRP A 53 21.98 22.52 -23.81
N GLY A 54 21.05 21.64 -23.43
CA GLY A 54 20.35 20.75 -24.36
C GLY A 54 19.39 21.46 -25.31
N TRP A 55 18.92 22.66 -24.96
CA TRP A 55 18.06 23.49 -25.82
C TRP A 55 18.72 23.85 -27.17
N ARG A 56 20.06 23.79 -27.24
CA ARG A 56 20.87 23.94 -28.46
C ARG A 56 20.73 22.77 -29.47
N GLY A 57 19.94 21.74 -29.16
CA GLY A 57 19.62 20.62 -30.05
C GLY A 57 18.70 20.97 -31.23
N GLY A 58 18.06 22.14 -31.23
CA GLY A 58 17.12 22.56 -32.28
C GLY A 58 15.93 21.61 -32.39
N ARG A 59 15.47 21.30 -33.61
CA ARG A 59 14.27 20.47 -33.84
C ARG A 59 14.35 19.04 -33.29
N TRP A 60 15.56 18.48 -33.13
CA TRP A 60 15.75 17.10 -32.68
C TRP A 60 15.33 16.88 -31.22
N ARG A 61 15.22 17.95 -30.43
CA ARG A 61 14.71 17.87 -29.05
C ARG A 61 13.29 17.30 -28.99
N TRP A 62 12.45 17.59 -29.97
CA TRP A 62 11.06 17.12 -29.99
C TRP A 62 10.95 15.63 -30.27
N LEU A 63 11.93 15.05 -30.97
CA LEU A 63 12.02 13.60 -31.15
C LEU A 63 12.60 12.92 -29.91
N SER A 64 13.56 13.56 -29.23
CA SER A 64 14.22 12.97 -28.07
C SER A 64 13.36 12.92 -26.81
N VAL A 65 12.30 13.73 -26.68
CA VAL A 65 11.43 13.75 -25.49
C VAL A 65 10.82 12.40 -25.17
N TRP A 66 10.42 11.65 -26.21
CA TRP A 66 9.80 10.33 -26.08
C TRP A 66 10.75 9.27 -25.54
N LEU A 67 12.05 9.40 -25.80
CA LEU A 67 13.08 8.55 -25.18
C LEU A 67 13.51 9.07 -23.81
N ALA A 68 13.44 10.39 -23.59
CA ALA A 68 13.84 10.99 -22.32
C ALA A 68 12.98 10.49 -21.16
N VAL A 69 11.67 10.31 -21.34
CA VAL A 69 10.76 9.82 -20.29
C VAL A 69 11.14 8.42 -19.79
N PRO A 70 11.18 7.37 -20.63
CA PRO A 70 11.55 6.04 -20.15
C PRO A 70 12.99 5.97 -19.65
N ILE A 71 13.93 6.74 -20.23
CA ILE A 71 15.32 6.81 -19.74
C ILE A 71 15.38 7.45 -18.35
N GLN A 72 14.66 8.56 -18.11
CA GLN A 72 14.56 9.20 -16.80
C GLN A 72 14.09 8.20 -15.74
N LEU A 73 12.99 7.50 -16.02
CA LEU A 73 12.39 6.53 -15.09
C LEU A 73 13.31 5.32 -14.87
N GLY A 74 13.99 4.87 -15.93
CA GLY A 74 15.01 3.82 -15.84
C GLY A 74 16.19 4.24 -14.97
N LEU A 75 16.74 5.44 -15.16
CA LEU A 75 17.85 5.96 -14.35
C LEU A 75 17.43 6.20 -12.89
N ALA A 76 16.23 6.71 -12.64
CA ALA A 76 15.66 6.80 -11.30
C ALA A 76 15.57 5.43 -10.62
N SER A 77 15.21 4.39 -11.39
CA SER A 77 15.14 3.01 -10.91
C SER A 77 16.53 2.40 -10.67
N VAL A 78 17.53 2.65 -11.53
CA VAL A 78 18.92 2.23 -11.29
C VAL A 78 19.48 2.87 -10.03
N ARG A 79 19.15 4.14 -9.75
CA ARG A 79 19.50 4.81 -8.49
C ARG A 79 18.96 4.05 -7.27
N SER A 80 17.76 3.47 -7.38
CA SER A 80 17.14 2.73 -6.29
C SER A 80 17.86 1.44 -5.91
N LEU A 81 18.74 0.90 -6.77
CA LEU A 81 19.61 -0.24 -6.43
C LEU A 81 20.54 0.07 -5.24
N TRP A 82 20.88 1.35 -5.05
CA TRP A 82 21.74 1.80 -3.97
C TRP A 82 20.95 2.25 -2.73
N HIS A 83 19.66 2.58 -2.90
CA HIS A 83 18.77 3.11 -1.86
C HIS A 83 17.37 2.53 -2.07
N ASN A 84 17.16 1.29 -1.64
CA ASN A 84 15.88 0.62 -1.76
C ASN A 84 15.03 0.89 -0.50
N PRO A 85 13.99 1.75 -0.55
CA PRO A 85 13.11 1.99 0.59
C PRO A 85 12.41 0.76 1.15
N LEU A 86 12.26 -0.31 0.36
CA LEU A 86 11.61 -1.54 0.82
C LEU A 86 12.50 -2.34 1.77
N HIS A 87 13.80 -2.06 1.83
CA HIS A 87 14.73 -2.83 2.66
C HIS A 87 14.40 -2.75 4.16
N ASN A 88 13.87 -1.62 4.64
CA ASN A 88 13.47 -1.46 6.05
C ASN A 88 12.22 -2.25 6.43
N PHE A 89 11.53 -2.84 5.45
CA PHE A 89 10.28 -3.56 5.64
C PHE A 89 10.38 -5.02 5.18
N ALA A 90 11.59 -5.49 4.92
CA ALA A 90 11.88 -6.87 4.55
C ALA A 90 12.49 -7.64 5.72
N ALA A 91 12.33 -8.97 5.70
CA ALA A 91 13.00 -9.85 6.63
C ALA A 91 14.53 -9.61 6.62
N GLY A 92 15.14 -9.46 7.80
CA GLY A 92 16.56 -9.15 7.95
C GLY A 92 16.89 -7.66 8.07
N SER A 93 15.88 -6.77 7.99
CA SER A 93 16.06 -5.38 8.39
C SER A 93 16.18 -5.26 9.91
N SER A 94 16.87 -4.22 10.41
CA SER A 94 16.90 -3.91 11.84
C SER A 94 15.57 -3.34 12.37
N SER A 95 14.61 -3.06 11.48
CA SER A 95 13.33 -2.42 11.82
C SER A 95 12.21 -3.43 12.08
N CYS A 96 12.42 -4.72 11.80
CA CYS A 96 11.44 -5.76 12.04
C CYS A 96 12.05 -7.13 12.33
N GLU A 97 11.36 -7.92 13.14
CA GLU A 97 11.70 -9.30 13.44
C GLU A 97 10.82 -10.27 12.63
N PRO A 98 11.40 -11.19 11.83
CA PRO A 98 10.63 -12.26 11.22
C PRO A 98 10.13 -13.24 12.28
N ILE A 99 8.83 -13.52 12.28
CA ILE A 99 8.22 -14.48 13.21
C ILE A 99 7.46 -15.57 12.46
N LYS A 100 7.28 -16.71 13.14
CA LYS A 100 6.43 -17.82 12.70
C LYS A 100 5.49 -18.16 13.83
N ILE A 101 4.21 -17.83 13.68
CA ILE A 101 3.19 -18.14 14.68
C ILE A 101 2.77 -19.59 14.47
N MET A 102 3.13 -20.46 15.41
CA MET A 102 2.82 -21.88 15.32
C MET A 102 1.32 -22.11 15.56
N LEU A 103 0.72 -22.97 14.74
CA LEU A 103 -0.65 -23.44 14.87
C LEU A 103 -0.66 -24.84 15.49
N ASP A 104 -1.78 -25.22 16.11
CA ASP A 104 -1.96 -26.55 16.72
C ASP A 104 -1.83 -27.70 15.69
N SER A 105 -2.08 -27.41 14.41
CA SER A 105 -1.88 -28.35 13.31
C SER A 105 -0.41 -28.65 12.98
N GLY A 106 0.54 -27.97 13.63
CA GLY A 106 1.98 -28.02 13.34
C GLY A 106 2.40 -27.16 12.15
N GLN A 107 1.45 -26.53 11.45
CA GLN A 107 1.73 -25.49 10.45
C GLN A 107 2.05 -24.15 11.13
N HIS A 108 2.39 -23.12 10.34
CA HIS A 108 2.69 -21.80 10.88
C HIS A 108 2.16 -20.68 9.99
N VAL A 109 1.94 -19.52 10.61
CA VAL A 109 1.62 -18.25 9.95
C VAL A 109 2.90 -17.39 9.93
N PRO A 110 3.49 -17.12 8.75
CA PRO A 110 4.64 -16.24 8.64
C PRO A 110 4.24 -14.78 8.90
N GLY A 111 5.08 -14.05 9.62
CA GLY A 111 4.85 -12.64 9.93
C GLY A 111 6.13 -11.82 10.03
N LEU A 112 5.97 -10.50 9.99
CA LEU A 112 6.97 -9.51 10.33
C LEU A 112 6.46 -8.68 11.49
N TRP A 113 7.23 -8.66 12.58
CA TRP A 113 6.93 -7.92 13.79
C TRP A 113 7.73 -6.63 13.86
N TYR A 114 7.03 -5.50 13.90
CA TYR A 114 7.59 -4.16 14.03
C TYR A 114 7.29 -3.66 15.44
N ALA A 115 8.23 -3.89 16.35
CA ALA A 115 8.06 -3.58 17.76
C ALA A 115 8.25 -2.07 18.06
N LYS A 116 7.37 -1.52 18.89
CA LYS A 116 7.54 -0.23 19.56
C LYS A 116 7.55 -0.43 21.07
N SER A 117 8.42 0.31 21.76
CA SER A 117 8.47 0.34 23.23
C SER A 117 7.20 0.99 23.79
N HIS A 118 6.61 0.38 24.82
CA HIS A 118 5.50 0.95 25.59
C HIS A 118 4.22 1.25 24.79
N THR A 119 3.78 0.33 23.92
CA THR A 119 2.46 0.46 23.30
C THR A 119 1.38 -0.29 24.08
N ASN A 120 0.21 0.34 24.28
CA ASN A 120 -0.97 -0.33 24.79
C ASN A 120 -1.77 -1.03 23.67
N THR A 121 -1.62 -0.54 22.43
CA THR A 121 -2.37 -0.97 21.26
C THR A 121 -1.42 -1.53 20.20
N ALA A 122 -1.68 -2.74 19.71
CA ALA A 122 -0.95 -3.31 18.59
C ALA A 122 -1.85 -3.56 17.39
N ILE A 123 -1.27 -3.51 16.19
CA ILE A 123 -1.98 -3.62 14.93
C ILE A 123 -1.68 -4.97 14.28
N LEU A 124 -2.72 -5.71 13.92
CA LEU A 124 -2.61 -6.81 12.97
C LEU A 124 -2.86 -6.25 11.56
N TYR A 125 -1.84 -6.24 10.71
CA TYR A 125 -1.96 -5.78 9.32
C TYR A 125 -2.21 -6.94 8.36
N LEU A 126 -3.31 -6.89 7.61
CA LEU A 126 -3.72 -7.92 6.65
C LEU A 126 -3.64 -7.39 5.22
N HIS A 127 -2.86 -8.05 4.37
CA HIS A 127 -2.65 -7.63 2.98
C HIS A 127 -3.82 -8.00 2.04
N GLY A 128 -3.85 -7.38 0.86
CA GLY A 128 -4.83 -7.65 -0.20
C GLY A 128 -4.54 -8.92 -1.01
N ALA A 129 -5.41 -9.22 -1.98
CA ALA A 129 -5.31 -10.41 -2.83
C ALA A 129 -4.00 -10.42 -3.64
N GLY A 130 -3.35 -11.58 -3.66
CA GLY A 130 -2.10 -11.78 -4.40
C GLY A 130 -0.98 -10.89 -3.87
N ASN A 131 -0.98 -10.54 -2.58
CA ASN A 131 0.14 -9.84 -1.95
C ASN A 131 0.81 -10.73 -0.90
N ASP A 132 1.67 -10.12 -0.10
CA ASP A 132 2.29 -10.68 1.09
C ASP A 132 2.39 -9.56 2.14
N LYS A 133 2.93 -9.88 3.32
CA LYS A 133 3.13 -8.96 4.45
C LYS A 133 4.00 -7.73 4.15
N THR A 134 4.64 -7.64 2.98
CA THR A 134 5.49 -6.52 2.56
C THR A 134 4.91 -5.72 1.39
N ARG A 135 4.24 -6.36 0.42
CA ARG A 135 3.75 -5.73 -0.81
C ARG A 135 2.65 -4.72 -0.54
N TYR A 136 2.80 -3.50 -1.08
CA TYR A 136 1.92 -2.35 -0.85
C TYR A 136 1.70 -1.96 0.63
N ALA A 137 2.39 -2.61 1.57
CA ALA A 137 2.20 -2.44 2.99
C ALA A 137 3.17 -1.43 3.62
N THR A 138 4.33 -1.21 2.99
CA THR A 138 5.44 -0.46 3.61
C THR A 138 5.05 0.94 4.07
N ARG A 139 4.29 1.69 3.27
CA ARG A 139 3.82 3.04 3.63
C ARG A 139 2.80 3.00 4.78
N ALA A 140 1.87 2.05 4.74
CA ALA A 140 0.89 1.87 5.80
C ALA A 140 1.56 1.49 7.13
N ILE A 141 2.47 0.51 7.11
CA ILE A 141 3.24 0.08 8.28
C ILE A 141 4.09 1.23 8.82
N ASP A 142 4.78 1.98 7.95
CA ASP A 142 5.56 3.16 8.33
C ASP A 142 4.69 4.20 9.05
N GLN A 143 3.52 4.54 8.50
CA GLN A 143 2.61 5.51 9.12
C GLN A 143 2.10 5.01 10.48
N LEU A 144 1.73 3.73 10.59
CA LEU A 144 1.28 3.12 11.86
C LEU A 144 2.41 3.14 12.92
N GLN A 145 3.65 2.83 12.52
CA GLN A 145 4.83 2.90 13.40
C GLN A 145 5.16 4.33 13.82
N GLN A 146 5.01 5.31 12.93
CA GLN A 146 5.20 6.72 13.25
C GLN A 146 4.13 7.25 14.21
N ALA A 147 2.91 6.69 14.14
CA ALA A 147 1.84 6.95 15.10
C ALA A 147 2.03 6.21 16.45
N GLY A 148 3.10 5.44 16.61
CA GLY A 148 3.47 4.81 17.89
C GLY A 148 2.96 3.39 18.10
N PHE A 149 2.27 2.80 17.13
CA PHE A 149 1.76 1.43 17.27
C PHE A 149 2.81 0.39 16.92
N SER A 150 2.87 -0.71 17.69
CA SER A 150 3.53 -1.93 17.20
C SER A 150 2.66 -2.59 16.13
N VAL A 151 3.27 -3.17 15.11
CA VAL A 151 2.56 -3.75 13.96
C VAL A 151 3.05 -5.17 13.71
N LEU A 152 2.14 -6.11 13.60
CA LEU A 152 2.38 -7.44 13.06
C LEU A 152 1.73 -7.53 11.68
N ALA A 153 2.53 -7.69 10.63
CA ALA A 153 2.02 -7.99 9.30
C ALA A 153 2.20 -9.49 9.03
N ILE A 154 1.13 -10.18 8.63
CA ILE A 154 1.15 -11.63 8.36
C ILE A 154 0.90 -11.95 6.90
N ASP A 155 1.42 -13.08 6.45
CA ASP A 155 1.00 -13.69 5.18
C ASP A 155 -0.26 -14.49 5.41
N LEU A 156 -1.35 -14.13 4.72
CA LEU A 156 -2.60 -14.88 4.74
C LEU A 156 -2.44 -16.23 4.02
N ALA A 157 -3.24 -17.23 4.39
CA ALA A 157 -3.24 -18.54 3.76
C ALA A 157 -3.30 -18.41 2.22
N GLY A 158 -2.55 -19.29 1.56
CA GLY A 158 -2.44 -19.32 0.10
C GLY A 158 -1.59 -18.22 -0.51
N GLN A 159 -1.02 -17.31 0.28
CA GLN A 159 -0.33 -16.11 -0.18
C GLN A 159 1.02 -15.96 0.52
N GLY A 160 1.92 -15.17 -0.08
CA GLY A 160 3.29 -15.00 0.41
C GLY A 160 4.00 -16.33 0.74
N GLU A 161 4.58 -16.39 1.93
CA GLU A 161 5.29 -17.56 2.46
C GLU A 161 4.36 -18.55 3.20
N ASN A 162 3.07 -18.23 3.39
CA ASN A 162 2.16 -19.06 4.17
C ASN A 162 1.86 -20.36 3.43
N PRO A 163 2.33 -21.54 3.89
CA PRO A 163 2.29 -22.77 3.11
C PRO A 163 0.87 -23.32 2.91
N ARG A 164 -0.11 -22.83 3.69
CA ARG A 164 -1.49 -23.32 3.66
C ARG A 164 -2.19 -22.89 2.38
N THR A 165 -3.29 -23.55 2.06
CA THR A 165 -4.22 -23.13 1.01
C THR A 165 -5.29 -22.25 1.66
N LEU A 166 -5.68 -21.16 1.00
CA LEU A 166 -6.83 -20.37 1.45
C LEU A 166 -8.11 -21.17 1.25
N ASP A 167 -8.70 -21.60 2.36
CA ASP A 167 -10.03 -22.20 2.39
C ASP A 167 -10.96 -21.33 3.24
N VAL A 168 -12.12 -20.96 2.71
CA VAL A 168 -12.99 -19.95 3.36
C VAL A 168 -13.55 -20.41 4.71
N PRO A 169 -13.99 -21.67 4.88
CA PRO A 169 -14.38 -22.19 6.20
C PRO A 169 -13.26 -22.09 7.25
N ASP A 170 -11.99 -22.11 6.85
CA ASP A 170 -10.81 -21.99 7.71
C ASP A 170 -10.11 -20.61 7.60
N SER A 171 -10.76 -19.62 6.98
CA SER A 171 -10.15 -18.29 6.73
C SER A 171 -9.85 -17.52 8.03
N ASN A 172 -10.41 -17.97 9.15
CA ASN A 172 -10.27 -17.34 10.45
C ASN A 172 -8.92 -17.67 11.12
N THR A 173 -8.28 -18.77 10.75
CA THR A 173 -7.13 -19.33 11.49
C THR A 173 -5.93 -18.38 11.53
N ASP A 174 -5.58 -17.73 10.42
CA ASP A 174 -4.45 -16.78 10.41
C ASP A 174 -4.72 -15.54 11.25
N VAL A 175 -5.94 -15.01 11.16
CA VAL A 175 -6.36 -13.81 11.89
C VAL A 175 -6.43 -14.10 13.39
N ALA A 176 -7.01 -15.23 13.79
CA ALA A 176 -7.08 -15.68 15.17
C ALA A 176 -5.68 -15.86 15.77
N ALA A 177 -4.77 -16.52 15.04
CA ALA A 177 -3.40 -16.73 15.48
C ALA A 177 -2.63 -15.41 15.63
N GLY A 178 -2.76 -14.50 14.65
CA GLY A 178 -2.16 -13.17 14.70
C GLY A 178 -2.67 -12.33 15.87
N VAL A 179 -3.99 -12.30 16.09
CA VAL A 179 -4.60 -11.59 17.22
C VAL A 179 -4.15 -12.18 18.55
N ALA A 180 -4.19 -13.52 18.71
CA ALA A 180 -3.78 -14.19 19.94
C ALA A 180 -2.30 -13.93 20.27
N TRP A 181 -1.44 -13.90 19.26
CA TRP A 181 -0.03 -13.55 19.42
C TRP A 181 0.15 -12.09 19.86
N LEU A 182 -0.60 -11.15 19.27
CA LEU A 182 -0.52 -9.73 19.64
C LEU A 182 -1.04 -9.45 21.05
N ARG A 183 -2.04 -10.19 21.52
CA ARG A 183 -2.56 -10.07 22.91
C ARG A 183 -1.52 -10.40 23.97
N GLN A 184 -0.45 -11.10 23.61
CA GLN A 184 0.69 -11.34 24.52
C GLN A 184 1.59 -10.11 24.67
N HIS A 185 1.48 -9.14 23.75
CA HIS A 185 2.37 -7.98 23.63
C HIS A 185 1.66 -6.63 23.83
N ALA A 186 0.32 -6.59 23.75
CA ALA A 186 -0.47 -5.38 23.89
C ALA A 186 -1.85 -5.69 24.51
N GLN A 187 -2.41 -4.75 25.26
CA GLN A 187 -3.75 -4.90 25.84
C GLN A 187 -4.84 -4.81 24.79
N LYS A 188 -4.67 -3.91 23.80
CA LYS A 188 -5.61 -3.69 22.70
C LYS A 188 -5.03 -4.19 21.38
N VAL A 189 -5.86 -4.80 20.56
CA VAL A 189 -5.52 -5.28 19.21
C VAL A 189 -6.52 -4.74 18.20
N VAL A 190 -6.02 -4.00 17.23
CA VAL A 190 -6.80 -3.49 16.09
C VAL A 190 -6.36 -4.21 14.83
N VAL A 191 -7.31 -4.66 14.02
CA VAL A 191 -7.04 -5.24 12.70
C VAL A 191 -7.11 -4.14 11.65
N VAL A 192 -6.04 -3.92 10.90
CA VAL A 192 -6.01 -3.01 9.74
C VAL A 192 -5.84 -3.85 8.49
N ALA A 193 -6.83 -3.84 7.60
CA ALA A 193 -6.93 -4.82 6.56
C ALA A 193 -7.25 -4.21 5.20
N VAL A 194 -6.54 -4.65 4.16
CA VAL A 194 -6.65 -4.12 2.79
C VAL A 194 -7.37 -5.11 1.90
N SER A 195 -8.36 -4.65 1.12
CA SER A 195 -8.97 -5.43 0.04
C SER A 195 -9.43 -6.84 0.49
N LEU A 196 -8.91 -7.93 -0.08
CA LEU A 196 -9.21 -9.30 0.37
C LEU A 196 -8.95 -9.54 1.86
N GLY A 197 -7.88 -8.96 2.42
CA GLY A 197 -7.57 -9.06 3.85
C GLY A 197 -8.70 -8.51 4.71
N GLY A 198 -9.41 -7.46 4.26
CA GLY A 198 -10.58 -6.94 4.98
C GLY A 198 -11.78 -7.86 4.92
N CYS A 199 -11.98 -8.62 3.83
CA CYS A 199 -13.01 -9.65 3.76
C CYS A 199 -12.70 -10.83 4.70
N ILE A 200 -11.45 -11.31 4.70
CA ILE A 200 -10.99 -12.39 5.59
C ILE A 200 -11.03 -11.95 7.06
N GLY A 201 -10.50 -10.76 7.37
CA GLY A 201 -10.52 -10.19 8.72
C GLY A 201 -11.94 -9.98 9.24
N SER A 202 -12.83 -9.42 8.42
CA SER A 202 -14.24 -9.26 8.80
C SER A 202 -14.91 -10.59 9.10
N ARG A 203 -14.68 -11.61 8.26
CA ARG A 203 -15.25 -12.94 8.47
C ARG A 203 -14.75 -13.56 9.78
N ALA A 204 -13.45 -13.49 10.03
CA ALA A 204 -12.84 -13.99 11.25
C ALA A 204 -13.40 -13.33 12.52
N ILE A 205 -13.55 -12.01 12.50
CA ILE A 205 -14.09 -11.27 13.63
C ILE A 205 -15.58 -11.59 13.83
N ALA A 206 -16.35 -11.67 12.74
CA ALA A 206 -17.76 -12.05 12.78
C ALA A 206 -17.98 -13.47 13.33
N ASP A 207 -17.01 -14.36 13.14
CA ASP A 207 -17.02 -15.74 13.61
C ASP A 207 -16.37 -15.93 14.99
N GLY A 208 -15.99 -14.83 15.67
CA GLY A 208 -15.66 -14.84 17.10
C GLY A 208 -14.25 -14.38 17.46
N VAL A 209 -13.40 -13.97 16.51
CA VAL A 209 -12.09 -13.39 16.85
C VAL A 209 -12.26 -12.02 17.52
N ALA A 210 -11.90 -11.92 18.80
CA ALA A 210 -12.10 -10.72 19.60
C ALA A 210 -11.02 -9.64 19.35
N VAL A 211 -11.44 -8.49 18.84
CA VAL A 211 -10.60 -7.33 18.53
C VAL A 211 -11.18 -6.06 19.16
N ASP A 212 -10.34 -5.05 19.39
CA ASP A 212 -10.78 -3.75 19.90
C ASP A 212 -11.22 -2.81 18.78
N GLY A 213 -10.84 -3.10 17.54
CA GLY A 213 -11.30 -2.37 16.36
C GLY A 213 -10.93 -3.05 15.05
N LEU A 214 -11.67 -2.69 14.00
CA LEU A 214 -11.42 -3.15 12.64
C LEU A 214 -11.35 -1.95 11.69
N VAL A 215 -10.27 -1.84 10.94
CA VAL A 215 -10.11 -0.87 9.86
C VAL A 215 -10.07 -1.61 8.53
N ILE A 216 -10.96 -1.22 7.61
CA ILE A 216 -11.03 -1.76 6.26
C ILE A 216 -10.61 -0.70 5.26
N ILE A 217 -9.64 -1.04 4.43
CA ILE A 217 -9.12 -0.20 3.36
C ILE A 217 -9.56 -0.81 2.01
N GLY A 218 -10.66 -0.29 1.47
CA GLY A 218 -11.14 -0.64 0.13
C GLY A 218 -11.48 -2.12 -0.08
N SER A 219 -12.25 -2.78 0.79
CA SER A 219 -12.67 -4.18 0.55
C SER A 219 -13.89 -4.29 -0.35
N PRO A 220 -13.88 -5.12 -1.40
CA PRO A 220 -15.01 -5.26 -2.30
C PRO A 220 -16.11 -6.15 -1.70
N VAL A 221 -17.37 -5.72 -1.79
CA VAL A 221 -18.55 -6.57 -1.54
C VAL A 221 -18.76 -7.53 -2.72
N VAL A 222 -18.62 -7.00 -3.93
CA VAL A 222 -18.62 -7.72 -5.20
C VAL A 222 -17.42 -7.23 -5.99
N LEU A 223 -16.72 -8.15 -6.65
CA LEU A 223 -15.56 -7.85 -7.47
C LEU A 223 -15.92 -7.98 -8.96
N ASP A 224 -15.84 -6.87 -9.70
CA ASP A 224 -15.93 -6.85 -11.17
C ASP A 224 -14.60 -6.37 -11.76
N LEU A 225 -13.83 -7.32 -12.27
CA LEU A 225 -12.57 -7.05 -12.99
C LEU A 225 -12.71 -7.20 -14.51
N GLU A 226 -13.90 -7.52 -15.02
CA GLU A 226 -14.12 -7.67 -16.46
C GLU A 226 -14.11 -6.31 -17.16
N SER A 227 -14.49 -5.26 -16.44
CA SER A 227 -14.39 -3.91 -16.95
C SER A 227 -12.95 -3.37 -16.84
N ASN A 228 -12.35 -2.95 -17.97
CA ASN A 228 -11.04 -2.28 -17.99
C ASN A 228 -11.04 -0.88 -17.28
N HIS A 229 -12.14 -0.52 -16.62
CA HIS A 229 -12.28 0.75 -15.92
C HIS A 229 -11.38 0.86 -14.69
N TYR A 230 -11.08 -0.25 -14.01
CA TYR A 230 -10.17 -0.22 -12.87
C TYR A 230 -8.75 0.13 -13.29
N ILE A 231 -8.25 -0.43 -14.41
CA ILE A 231 -6.92 -0.12 -14.96
C ILE A 231 -6.79 1.38 -15.22
N ARG A 232 -7.81 1.99 -15.84
CA ARG A 232 -7.84 3.44 -16.07
C ARG A 232 -7.85 4.25 -14.77
N SER A 233 -8.49 3.74 -13.72
CA SER A 233 -8.49 4.39 -12.41
C SER A 233 -7.12 4.34 -11.75
N GLU A 234 -6.47 3.18 -11.77
CA GLU A 234 -5.14 3.00 -11.18
C GLU A 234 -4.05 3.72 -11.98
N ILE A 235 -4.14 3.78 -13.32
CA ILE A 235 -3.22 4.63 -14.11
C ILE A 235 -3.32 6.10 -13.70
N ARG A 236 -4.54 6.59 -13.39
CA ARG A 236 -4.74 7.96 -12.92
C ARG A 236 -4.18 8.18 -11.51
N ALA A 237 -4.01 7.14 -10.70
CA ALA A 237 -3.33 7.23 -9.40
C ALA A 237 -1.91 7.78 -9.57
N PHE A 238 -1.18 7.28 -10.57
CA PHE A 238 0.18 7.74 -10.86
C PHE A 238 0.27 9.16 -11.40
N LEU A 239 -0.86 9.82 -11.72
CA LEU A 239 -0.86 11.24 -12.08
C LEU A 239 -1.00 12.15 -10.85
N ARG A 240 -1.19 11.58 -9.65
CA ARG A 240 -1.34 12.35 -8.42
C ARG A 240 0.03 12.75 -7.87
N PRO A 241 0.28 14.06 -7.62
CA PRO A 241 1.53 14.49 -7.03
C PRO A 241 1.80 13.88 -5.65
N SER A 242 0.76 13.78 -4.80
CA SER A 242 0.83 13.24 -3.44
C SER A 242 1.38 11.81 -3.39
N PHE A 243 1.04 10.98 -4.37
CA PHE A 243 1.54 9.61 -4.47
C PHE A 243 3.06 9.54 -4.58
N TRP A 244 3.65 10.48 -5.31
CA TRP A 244 5.09 10.56 -5.57
C TRP A 244 5.83 11.41 -4.53
N GLN A 245 5.14 12.25 -3.78
CA GLN A 245 5.73 13.06 -2.72
C GLN A 245 5.93 12.28 -1.41
N TYR A 246 5.51 11.02 -1.35
CA TYR A 246 5.67 10.20 -0.16
C TYR A 246 7.18 10.00 0.19
N PRO A 247 7.57 10.06 1.48
CA PRO A 247 8.98 10.09 1.88
C PRO A 247 9.83 8.87 1.49
N ASP A 248 9.20 7.72 1.21
CA ASP A 248 9.89 6.47 0.86
C ASP A 248 10.66 6.55 -0.47
N ARG A 249 10.35 7.51 -1.35
CA ARG A 249 11.00 7.64 -2.66
C ARG A 249 10.85 6.39 -3.56
N MET A 250 9.76 5.63 -3.42
CA MET A 250 9.52 4.42 -4.22
C MET A 250 9.41 4.73 -5.71
N THR A 251 10.22 4.02 -6.52
CA THR A 251 10.29 4.20 -7.98
C THR A 251 9.24 3.36 -8.70
N LEU A 252 9.01 3.64 -9.99
CA LEU A 252 8.14 2.81 -10.84
C LEU A 252 8.61 1.36 -10.92
N PHE A 253 9.92 1.11 -10.94
CA PHE A 253 10.44 -0.26 -10.94
C PHE A 253 10.08 -1.01 -9.66
N GLN A 254 10.15 -0.35 -8.50
CA GLN A 254 9.77 -0.96 -7.23
C GLN A 254 8.26 -1.20 -7.14
N LEU A 255 7.44 -0.28 -7.65
CA LEU A 255 6.00 -0.47 -7.79
C LEU A 255 5.67 -1.66 -8.70
N TRP A 256 6.40 -1.80 -9.80
CA TRP A 256 6.27 -2.93 -10.70
C TRP A 256 6.73 -4.25 -10.06
N GLN A 257 7.81 -4.24 -9.26
CA GLN A 257 8.23 -5.41 -8.48
C GLN A 257 7.13 -5.85 -7.51
N GLN A 258 6.42 -4.91 -6.88
CA GLN A 258 5.29 -5.21 -6.01
C GLN A 258 4.11 -5.83 -6.75
N TRP A 259 3.91 -5.54 -8.05
CA TRP A 259 2.88 -6.19 -8.88
C TRP A 259 3.20 -7.64 -9.27
N GLN A 260 4.47 -8.05 -9.22
CA GLN A 260 4.88 -9.42 -9.60
C GLN A 260 4.67 -10.42 -8.45
N ALA A 261 3.43 -10.61 -8.04
CA ALA A 261 3.11 -11.53 -6.98
C ALA A 261 2.78 -12.94 -7.50
N PRO A 262 3.17 -13.99 -6.75
CA PRO A 262 2.82 -15.36 -7.11
C PRO A 262 1.29 -15.54 -7.08
N PRO A 263 0.76 -16.48 -7.87
CA PRO A 263 -0.65 -16.81 -7.84
C PRO A 263 -1.05 -17.32 -6.45
N MET A 264 -2.26 -16.97 -6.02
CA MET A 264 -2.79 -17.44 -4.75
C MET A 264 -3.17 -18.93 -4.84
N ARG A 265 -2.90 -19.68 -3.77
CA ARG A 265 -3.43 -21.04 -3.59
C ARG A 265 -4.78 -20.96 -2.88
N ILE A 266 -5.87 -21.13 -3.62
CA ILE A 266 -7.24 -21.02 -3.11
C ILE A 266 -7.96 -22.34 -3.35
N ALA A 267 -8.71 -22.83 -2.35
CA ALA A 267 -9.47 -24.07 -2.46
C ALA A 267 -10.67 -23.97 -3.42
N ILE A 268 -11.16 -22.75 -3.64
CA ILE A 268 -12.27 -22.41 -4.54
C ILE A 268 -11.82 -21.46 -5.64
N GLY A 269 -12.66 -21.28 -6.66
CA GLY A 269 -12.39 -20.31 -7.72
C GLY A 269 -12.35 -18.87 -7.19
N PHE A 270 -11.45 -18.04 -7.72
CA PHE A 270 -11.28 -16.65 -7.28
C PHE A 270 -12.57 -15.83 -7.35
N ASN A 271 -13.40 -16.03 -8.38
CA ASN A 271 -14.69 -15.34 -8.52
C ASN A 271 -15.71 -15.73 -7.42
N GLN A 272 -15.56 -16.90 -6.80
CA GLN A 272 -16.41 -17.35 -5.70
C GLN A 272 -15.89 -16.88 -4.34
N LEU A 273 -14.65 -16.43 -4.25
CA LEU A 273 -14.00 -16.07 -2.98
C LEU A 273 -14.72 -14.95 -2.23
N PHE A 274 -14.96 -13.81 -2.89
CA PHE A 274 -15.60 -12.65 -2.28
C PHE A 274 -17.08 -12.90 -1.92
N PRO A 275 -17.90 -13.53 -2.80
CA PRO A 275 -19.25 -13.96 -2.41
C PRO A 275 -19.28 -14.91 -1.21
N THR A 276 -18.32 -15.83 -1.11
CA THR A 276 -18.27 -16.82 -0.01
C THR A 276 -17.83 -16.18 1.31
N LEU A 277 -16.86 -15.27 1.27
CA LEU A 277 -16.45 -14.48 2.44
C LEU A 277 -17.59 -13.58 2.93
N ASN A 278 -18.42 -13.09 1.99
CA ASN A 278 -19.60 -12.26 2.24
C ASN A 278 -19.33 -11.11 3.22
N LEU A 279 -18.67 -10.07 2.71
CA LEU A 279 -18.28 -8.91 3.51
C LEU A 279 -19.49 -8.25 4.22
N ASN A 280 -20.61 -8.09 3.52
CA ASN A 280 -21.79 -7.42 4.07
C ASN A 280 -22.41 -8.19 5.25
N ASP A 281 -22.54 -9.51 5.13
CA ASP A 281 -22.97 -10.36 6.24
C ASP A 281 -22.02 -10.24 7.43
N SER A 282 -20.72 -10.38 7.16
CA SER A 282 -19.68 -10.34 8.20
C SER A 282 -19.73 -9.02 8.98
N LEU A 283 -19.78 -7.88 8.28
CA LEU A 283 -19.82 -6.56 8.91
C LEU A 283 -21.03 -6.37 9.83
N SER A 284 -22.21 -6.90 9.47
CA SER A 284 -23.42 -6.78 10.29
C SER A 284 -23.35 -7.53 11.63
N ARG A 285 -22.46 -8.53 11.74
CA ARG A 285 -22.28 -9.37 12.93
C ARG A 285 -21.19 -8.86 13.87
N ILE A 286 -20.32 -7.96 13.40
CA ILE A 286 -19.20 -7.44 14.20
C ILE A 286 -19.70 -6.38 15.18
N ARG A 287 -19.29 -6.52 16.45
CA ARG A 287 -19.62 -5.59 17.53
C ARG A 287 -18.52 -4.59 17.87
N ALA A 288 -17.27 -4.89 17.51
CA ALA A 288 -16.16 -3.98 17.68
C ALA A 288 -16.33 -2.74 16.78
N PRO A 289 -15.83 -1.55 17.17
CA PRO A 289 -15.83 -0.37 16.32
C PRO A 289 -15.16 -0.63 14.96
N ILE A 290 -15.81 -0.19 13.88
CA ILE A 290 -15.34 -0.38 12.51
C ILE A 290 -15.06 0.97 11.84
N LEU A 291 -13.89 1.10 11.22
CA LEU A 291 -13.60 2.17 10.26
C LEU A 291 -13.58 1.60 8.84
N LEU A 292 -14.40 2.17 7.97
CA LEU A 292 -14.42 1.88 6.55
C LEU A 292 -13.76 3.03 5.80
N VAL A 293 -12.67 2.75 5.08
CA VAL A 293 -11.91 3.73 4.30
C VAL A 293 -12.00 3.36 2.81
N TYR A 294 -12.68 4.21 2.03
CA TYR A 294 -12.90 3.96 0.60
C TYR A 294 -12.54 5.15 -0.27
N GLY A 295 -11.98 4.88 -1.44
CA GLY A 295 -11.67 5.90 -2.45
C GLY A 295 -12.88 6.20 -3.32
N GLN A 296 -13.18 7.48 -3.55
CA GLN A 296 -14.29 7.85 -4.46
C GLN A 296 -14.03 7.47 -5.92
N ARG A 297 -12.77 7.20 -6.29
CA ARG A 297 -12.38 6.70 -7.61
C ARG A 297 -12.00 5.22 -7.58
N ASP A 298 -12.20 4.52 -6.46
CA ASP A 298 -11.99 3.08 -6.41
C ASP A 298 -13.00 2.39 -7.34
N ARG A 299 -12.47 1.63 -8.31
CA ARG A 299 -13.25 0.83 -9.26
C ARG A 299 -13.07 -0.66 -9.05
N ILE A 300 -12.15 -1.06 -8.15
CA ILE A 300 -11.95 -2.45 -7.72
C ILE A 300 -12.92 -2.76 -6.59
N ALA A 301 -13.03 -1.85 -5.62
CA ALA A 301 -13.96 -1.93 -4.50
C ALA A 301 -14.84 -0.65 -4.43
N PRO A 302 -15.86 -0.52 -5.29
CA PRO A 302 -16.73 0.66 -5.29
C PRO A 302 -17.45 0.84 -3.94
N TYR A 303 -17.29 2.02 -3.34
CA TYR A 303 -17.85 2.33 -2.01
C TYR A 303 -19.39 2.24 -1.95
N GLN A 304 -20.06 2.41 -3.09
CA GLN A 304 -21.52 2.36 -3.17
C GLN A 304 -22.10 1.02 -2.68
N ALA A 305 -21.36 -0.08 -2.90
CA ALA A 305 -21.80 -1.41 -2.48
C ALA A 305 -21.84 -1.57 -0.94
N VAL A 306 -21.03 -0.78 -0.23
CA VAL A 306 -21.00 -0.75 1.24
C VAL A 306 -22.00 0.26 1.78
N LEU A 307 -22.21 1.39 1.09
CA LEU A 307 -23.21 2.39 1.48
C LEU A 307 -24.61 1.78 1.68
N SER A 308 -25.02 0.88 0.80
CA SER A 308 -26.32 0.21 0.89
C SER A 308 -26.48 -0.65 2.14
N ASN A 309 -25.39 -1.03 2.81
CA ASN A 309 -25.40 -1.89 3.99
C ASN A 309 -24.97 -1.16 5.28
N LEU A 310 -24.58 0.11 5.23
CA LEU A 310 -24.07 0.83 6.42
C LEU A 310 -25.03 0.79 7.62
N ALA A 311 -26.33 0.89 7.37
CA ALA A 311 -27.35 0.92 8.41
C ALA A 311 -27.46 -0.41 9.20
N THR A 312 -26.89 -1.52 8.69
CA THR A 312 -26.90 -2.81 9.37
C THR A 312 -25.67 -3.03 10.25
N ILE A 313 -24.66 -2.15 10.14
CA ILE A 313 -23.39 -2.29 10.85
C ILE A 313 -23.50 -1.59 12.22
N PRO A 314 -23.32 -2.30 13.34
CA PRO A 314 -23.62 -1.76 14.67
C PRO A 314 -22.82 -0.52 15.10
N ASP A 315 -21.52 -0.49 14.85
CA ASP A 315 -20.61 0.60 15.23
C ASP A 315 -19.65 0.87 14.07
N VAL A 316 -20.00 1.82 13.21
CA VAL A 316 -19.28 2.09 11.97
C VAL A 316 -19.01 3.57 11.76
N THR A 317 -17.78 3.86 11.35
CA THR A 317 -17.35 5.15 10.80
C THR A 317 -17.00 4.93 9.33
N LEU A 318 -17.60 5.70 8.41
CA LEU A 318 -17.20 5.71 7.00
C LEU A 318 -16.39 6.96 6.69
N GLN A 319 -15.21 6.78 6.09
CA GLN A 319 -14.42 7.85 5.51
C GLN A 319 -14.24 7.64 4.00
N LEU A 320 -14.80 8.57 3.22
CA LEU A 320 -14.65 8.60 1.77
C LEU A 320 -13.49 9.52 1.39
N MET A 321 -12.50 8.98 0.69
CA MET A 321 -11.27 9.64 0.30
C MET A 321 -11.41 10.26 -1.09
N PRO A 322 -11.52 11.60 -1.22
CA PRO A 322 -11.77 12.24 -2.50
C PRO A 322 -10.60 12.04 -3.47
N GLY A 323 -10.91 11.66 -4.71
CA GLY A 323 -9.92 11.47 -5.77
C GLY A 323 -8.98 10.27 -5.61
N HIS A 324 -9.10 9.47 -4.56
CA HIS A 324 -8.29 8.29 -4.30
C HIS A 324 -8.86 7.05 -5.03
N SER A 325 -7.97 6.24 -5.60
CA SER A 325 -8.23 4.91 -6.19
C SER A 325 -7.83 3.79 -5.22
N HIS A 326 -8.01 2.53 -5.62
CA HIS A 326 -7.68 1.37 -4.78
C HIS A 326 -6.22 1.37 -4.33
N LEU A 327 -5.28 1.61 -5.26
CA LEU A 327 -3.84 1.63 -4.99
C LEU A 327 -3.44 2.76 -4.04
N THR A 328 -4.09 3.93 -4.14
CA THR A 328 -3.69 5.10 -3.36
C THR A 328 -4.09 5.02 -1.89
N LEU A 329 -5.11 4.23 -1.55
CA LEU A 329 -5.62 4.13 -0.17
C LEU A 329 -4.55 3.63 0.82
N PRO A 330 -3.84 2.51 0.57
CA PRO A 330 -2.77 2.06 1.45
C PRO A 330 -1.42 2.78 1.21
N MET A 331 -1.35 3.73 0.27
CA MET A 331 -0.07 4.29 -0.21
C MET A 331 0.06 5.81 -0.12
N GLU A 332 -0.98 6.55 0.22
CA GLU A 332 -0.91 8.00 0.40
C GLU A 332 -1.09 8.39 1.87
N SER A 333 -0.39 9.44 2.29
CA SER A 333 -0.38 9.88 3.70
C SER A 333 -1.76 10.30 4.20
N PHE A 334 -2.63 10.85 3.35
CA PHE A 334 -3.93 11.36 3.81
C PHE A 334 -4.87 10.23 4.30
N PRO A 335 -5.15 9.17 3.52
CA PRO A 335 -5.90 8.02 4.03
C PRO A 335 -5.24 7.37 5.25
N LEU A 336 -3.91 7.19 5.22
CA LEU A 336 -3.19 6.52 6.30
C LEU A 336 -3.22 7.33 7.61
N SER A 337 -3.12 8.66 7.53
CA SER A 337 -3.25 9.56 8.69
C SER A 337 -4.66 9.54 9.27
N ALA A 338 -5.68 9.39 8.43
CA ALA A 338 -7.06 9.32 8.90
C ALA A 338 -7.32 8.02 9.68
N ILE A 339 -6.66 6.92 9.27
CA ILE A 339 -6.67 5.63 10.00
C ILE A 339 -6.01 5.78 11.37
N THR A 340 -4.79 6.32 11.45
CA THR A 340 -4.09 6.46 12.74
C THR A 340 -4.83 7.39 13.69
N THR A 341 -5.41 8.48 13.16
CA THR A 341 -6.23 9.42 13.94
C THR A 341 -7.43 8.72 14.55
N TRP A 342 -8.18 7.96 13.75
CA TRP A 342 -9.35 7.22 14.24
C TRP A 342 -8.97 6.19 15.31
N ILE A 343 -7.84 5.49 15.17
CA ILE A 343 -7.39 4.51 16.17
C ILE A 343 -7.12 5.23 17.51
N HIS A 344 -6.39 6.35 17.52
CA HIS A 344 -6.17 7.10 18.74
C HIS A 344 -7.48 7.60 19.37
N GLU A 345 -8.38 8.19 18.58
CA GLU A 345 -9.62 8.80 19.06
C GLU A 345 -10.69 7.78 19.50
N ARG A 346 -10.78 6.64 18.81
CA ARG A 346 -11.85 5.67 19.04
C ARG A 346 -11.43 4.54 19.97
N ILE A 347 -10.17 4.11 19.89
CA ILE A 347 -9.68 2.93 20.60
C ILE A 347 -8.88 3.31 21.84
N GLU A 348 -8.02 4.32 21.77
CA GLU A 348 -7.17 4.71 22.91
C GLU A 348 -7.84 5.70 23.87
N SER A 349 -8.51 6.76 23.36
CA SER A 349 -9.12 7.77 24.24
C SER A 349 -10.42 7.37 24.95
N SER A 350 -10.95 6.16 24.72
CA SER A 350 -12.10 5.62 25.45
C SER A 350 -11.82 5.38 26.95
N GLU A 351 -10.57 5.51 27.40
CA GLU A 351 -10.16 5.44 28.81
C GLU A 351 -10.29 6.77 29.58
N GLY A 352 -10.55 7.90 28.91
CA GLY A 352 -10.58 9.23 29.54
C GLY A 352 -11.90 9.65 30.18
N ALA A 353 -12.99 8.89 30.01
CA ALA A 353 -14.34 9.31 30.41
C ALA A 353 -14.89 8.66 31.69
N THR A 354 -14.11 7.84 32.39
CA THR A 354 -14.54 7.10 33.60
C THR A 354 -13.83 7.51 34.88
N ASN A 355 -13.35 8.75 34.99
CA ASN A 355 -12.93 9.35 36.26
C ASN A 355 -13.10 10.88 36.24
N VAL A 356 -14.33 11.38 36.37
CA VAL A 356 -14.66 12.65 37.05
C VAL A 356 -15.99 12.47 37.77
#